data_AF-A0A9W8W7K8-F1
#
_entry.id   AF-A0A9W8W7K8-F1
#
_cell.length_a   1.000
_cell.length_b   1.000
_cell.length_c   1.000
_cell.angle_alpha   90.00
_cell.angle_beta   90.00
_cell.angle_gamma   90.00
#
_symmetry.space_group_name_H-M   'P 1'
#
loop_
_entity.id
_entity.type
_entity.pdbx_description
1 polymer ?
#
loop_
_entity_poly.entity_id
_entity_poly.type
_entity_poly.pdbx_seq_one_letter_code
_entity_poly.pdbx_strand_id
1 'polypeptide(L)'
;MTSPASSIIIVGAGVFGLSSALHLQQRGYRNIKIFDKQDYHASKYSPFKGGDSASSDSHKVIRSAYGDSAILQDLANRAIDKWKQWNRDSGQELFLNTGWARLTDIGRPQDVDIETFKTMSEAGLGHTQYFLHSDQDLKRAEVDGWGGARLDQFQRRSRGLALDGVFDSNAGLANADLACKYVLDLIQEGGAEAYFGDKGELSSLIRDNKDARRVVGIVTKDGERHLADLVIVAAGPFSPLIVPELKSFMTTTAGNFVFIKVPEHLQHRYRADAFPTWAWNYAGSVENGGLTGFPLDRNDILKFSYRSLKWTNPSDEDSETPFSVPATAEEVEKRGPPLSPIAETKDFVRENLPDLVGAEITAVKMCWYADTVDFEFVIDRVPETEGLLVVTGGSFHGFKFLPVLGEYVVDVLEGKENKYTQFWRWRTPTKEQKERILHNTLSDERVWAKQKLATPEDLKW
;
A
#
# COMPACT_ATOMS: atom_id res chain seq x y z
N MET A 1 11.17 29.90 -6.94
CA MET A 1 11.75 28.55 -7.18
C MET A 1 12.22 28.00 -5.86
N THR A 2 11.89 26.74 -5.57
CA THR A 2 12.34 26.06 -4.34
C THR A 2 13.82 25.74 -4.48
N SER A 3 14.63 25.99 -3.45
CA SER A 3 16.08 25.74 -3.44
C SER A 3 16.46 24.87 -2.24
N PRO A 4 17.68 24.31 -2.17
CA PRO A 4 18.14 23.55 -1.00
C PRO A 4 18.06 24.32 0.34
N ALA A 5 18.05 25.65 0.31
CA ALA A 5 17.88 26.51 1.47
C ALA A 5 16.41 26.73 1.88
N SER A 6 15.45 26.34 1.03
CA SER A 6 14.02 26.50 1.31
C SER A 6 13.58 25.65 2.50
N SER A 7 12.73 26.24 3.33
CA SER A 7 11.99 25.56 4.40
C SER A 7 10.84 24.75 3.80
N ILE A 8 10.79 23.45 4.13
CA ILE A 8 9.81 22.51 3.58
C ILE A 8 9.07 21.83 4.73
N ILE A 9 7.75 21.88 4.68
CA ILE A 9 6.86 21.12 5.55
C ILE A 9 6.26 19.96 4.75
N ILE A 10 6.27 18.77 5.32
CA ILE A 10 5.62 17.57 4.78
C ILE A 10 4.51 17.14 5.75
N VAL A 11 3.27 17.11 5.28
CA VAL A 11 2.11 16.63 6.05
C VAL A 11 1.82 15.18 5.67
N GLY A 12 2.06 14.28 6.61
CA GLY A 12 1.95 12.82 6.47
C GLY A 12 3.33 12.15 6.50
N ALA A 13 3.56 11.30 7.49
CA ALA A 13 4.77 10.49 7.67
C ALA A 13 4.56 9.02 7.27
N GLY A 14 3.67 8.78 6.31
CA GLY A 14 3.57 7.50 5.61
C GLY A 14 4.58 7.37 4.47
N VAL A 15 4.41 6.33 3.63
CA VAL A 15 5.34 6.01 2.53
C VAL A 15 5.73 7.22 1.66
N PHE A 16 4.74 8.01 1.26
CA PHE A 16 4.93 9.10 0.32
C PHE A 16 5.71 10.26 0.96
N GLY A 17 5.38 10.62 2.20
CA GLY A 17 6.09 11.68 2.93
C GLY A 17 7.50 11.28 3.35
N LEU A 18 7.67 10.06 3.86
CA LEU A 18 8.99 9.50 4.21
C LEU A 18 9.92 9.46 2.99
N SER A 19 9.43 8.93 1.86
CA SER A 19 10.21 8.87 0.63
C SER A 19 10.59 10.28 0.15
N SER A 20 9.66 11.23 0.21
CA SER A 20 9.88 12.63 -0.15
C SER A 20 10.98 13.27 0.70
N ALA A 21 10.89 13.15 2.03
CA ALA A 21 11.87 13.69 2.96
C ALA A 21 13.28 13.12 2.71
N LEU A 22 13.38 11.80 2.54
CA LEU A 22 14.64 11.12 2.28
C LEU A 22 15.33 11.64 1.01
N HIS A 23 14.58 11.74 -0.09
CA HIS A 23 15.15 12.17 -1.36
C HIS A 23 15.45 13.67 -1.40
N LEU A 24 14.66 14.50 -0.71
CA LEU A 24 14.98 15.91 -0.48
C LEU A 24 16.34 16.03 0.23
N GLN A 25 16.57 15.27 1.30
CA GLN A 25 17.87 15.27 1.98
C GLN A 25 19.01 14.79 1.10
N GLN A 26 18.81 13.73 0.32
CA GLN A 26 19.82 13.23 -0.62
C GLN A 26 20.17 14.28 -1.69
N ARG A 27 19.24 15.17 -2.05
CA ARG A 27 19.47 16.30 -2.97
C ARG A 27 19.93 17.59 -2.28
N GLY A 28 20.28 17.53 -1.00
CA GLY A 28 20.91 18.65 -0.29
C GLY A 28 19.93 19.61 0.40
N TYR A 29 18.62 19.35 0.38
CA TYR A 29 17.67 20.09 1.21
C TYR A 29 17.92 19.76 2.69
N ARG A 30 17.89 20.77 3.56
CA ARG A 30 18.24 20.61 4.99
C ARG A 30 17.18 21.09 5.96
N ASN A 31 16.30 22.01 5.56
CA ASN A 31 15.24 22.54 6.43
C ASN A 31 13.92 21.82 6.14
N ILE A 32 13.80 20.59 6.66
CA ILE A 32 12.66 19.70 6.41
C ILE A 32 11.98 19.37 7.75
N LYS A 33 10.67 19.59 7.81
CA LYS A 33 9.83 19.20 8.95
C LYS A 33 8.71 18.29 8.48
N ILE A 34 8.53 17.15 9.15
CA ILE A 34 7.47 16.20 8.85
C ILE A 34 6.46 16.15 10.01
N PHE A 35 5.18 16.16 9.68
CA PHE A 35 4.06 16.23 10.62
C PHE A 35 3.10 15.08 10.36
N ASP A 36 2.72 14.32 11.39
CA ASP A 36 1.67 13.30 11.29
C ASP A 36 0.84 13.22 12.56
N LYS A 37 -0.45 12.90 12.42
CA LYS A 37 -1.34 12.70 13.58
C LYS A 37 -0.93 11.48 14.42
N GLN A 38 -0.28 10.50 13.80
CA GLN A 38 0.12 9.26 14.47
C GLN A 38 1.46 9.40 15.17
N ASP A 39 1.57 8.86 16.39
CA ASP A 39 2.84 8.78 17.11
C ASP A 39 3.66 7.57 16.63
N TYR A 40 4.50 7.81 15.62
CA TYR A 40 5.40 6.78 15.09
C TYR A 40 6.65 6.51 15.94
N HIS A 41 6.98 7.38 16.90
CA HIS A 41 8.03 7.07 17.88
C HIS A 41 7.55 5.99 18.84
N ALA A 42 6.30 6.11 19.30
CA ALA A 42 5.67 5.13 20.19
C ALA A 42 5.21 3.86 19.44
N SER A 43 4.47 4.03 18.35
CA SER A 43 3.85 2.91 17.62
C SER A 43 4.84 2.12 16.77
N LYS A 44 5.93 2.76 16.32
CA LYS A 44 6.94 2.19 15.41
C LYS A 44 6.31 1.60 14.14
N TYR A 45 5.30 2.29 13.60
CA TYR A 45 4.50 1.83 12.45
C TYR A 45 3.82 0.47 12.64
N SER A 46 3.72 -0.05 13.87
CA SER A 46 3.03 -1.30 14.13
C SER A 46 1.56 -1.15 13.77
N PRO A 47 0.98 -2.10 13.00
CA PRO A 47 -0.45 -2.08 12.76
C PRO A 47 -1.23 -2.19 14.07
N PHE A 48 -0.68 -2.82 15.12
CA PHE A 48 -1.37 -3.14 16.37
C PHE A 48 -1.27 -2.06 17.45
N LYS A 49 -0.59 -0.95 17.18
CA LYS A 49 -0.38 0.14 18.15
C LYS A 49 -0.93 1.47 17.62
N GLY A 50 -2.20 1.49 17.20
CA GLY A 50 -2.90 2.70 16.81
C GLY A 50 -2.64 3.21 15.38
N GLY A 51 -2.06 2.41 14.49
CA GLY A 51 -1.76 2.86 13.12
C GLY A 51 -2.98 2.94 12.20
N ASP A 52 -3.49 4.16 11.95
CA ASP A 52 -4.52 4.41 10.91
C ASP A 52 -3.95 4.44 9.48
N SER A 53 -2.63 4.47 9.33
CA SER A 53 -2.00 4.67 8.03
C SER A 53 -1.93 3.36 7.24
N ALA A 54 -2.10 3.44 5.93
CA ALA A 54 -1.86 2.30 5.05
C ALA A 54 -0.41 1.80 5.05
N SER A 55 0.51 2.60 5.61
CA SER A 55 1.93 2.29 5.76
C SER A 55 2.22 1.49 7.04
N SER A 56 1.32 1.55 8.04
CA SER A 56 1.43 0.83 9.31
C SER A 56 0.92 -0.60 9.14
N ASP A 57 1.81 -1.50 8.76
CA ASP A 57 1.47 -2.89 8.43
C ASP A 57 2.64 -3.82 8.77
N SER A 58 2.39 -5.13 8.94
CA SER A 58 3.48 -6.09 9.12
C SER A 58 4.18 -6.37 7.79
N HIS A 59 3.41 -6.67 6.74
CA HIS A 59 3.94 -7.05 5.42
C HIS A 59 3.29 -6.29 4.26
N LYS A 60 4.02 -6.08 3.17
CA LYS A 60 3.44 -5.61 1.90
C LYS A 60 4.06 -6.35 0.73
N VAL A 61 3.27 -6.64 -0.31
CA VAL A 61 3.78 -7.33 -1.51
C VAL A 61 4.72 -6.39 -2.27
N ILE A 62 5.91 -6.89 -2.58
CA ILE A 62 6.89 -6.25 -3.46
C ILE A 62 6.95 -7.09 -4.73
N ARG A 63 6.56 -6.52 -5.86
CA ARG A 63 6.53 -7.18 -7.17
C ARG A 63 6.77 -6.16 -8.27
N SER A 64 7.30 -6.61 -9.40
CA SER A 64 7.40 -5.80 -10.62
C SER A 64 6.49 -6.25 -11.75
N ALA A 65 5.83 -7.40 -11.63
CA ALA A 65 4.68 -7.76 -12.44
C ALA A 65 3.62 -6.64 -12.37
N TYR A 66 3.25 -6.02 -13.49
CA TYR A 66 2.29 -4.91 -13.55
C TYR A 66 1.31 -5.01 -14.74
N GLY A 67 1.15 -6.22 -15.32
CA GLY A 67 0.36 -6.39 -16.54
C GLY A 67 1.03 -5.66 -17.69
N ASP A 68 0.31 -4.74 -18.32
CA ASP A 68 0.74 -3.95 -19.49
C ASP A 68 1.44 -2.62 -19.11
N SER A 69 1.49 -2.24 -17.83
CA SER A 69 2.11 -0.99 -17.40
C SER A 69 3.64 -1.08 -17.31
N ALA A 70 4.31 -0.89 -18.46
CA ALA A 70 5.77 -0.89 -18.56
C ALA A 70 6.43 0.17 -17.66
N ILE A 71 5.78 1.34 -17.46
CA ILE A 71 6.33 2.42 -16.64
C ILE A 71 6.39 2.04 -15.15
N LEU A 72 5.34 1.39 -14.63
CA LEU A 72 5.29 0.92 -13.24
C LEU A 72 6.18 -0.31 -13.05
N GLN A 73 6.25 -1.21 -14.05
CA GLN A 73 7.16 -2.35 -14.03
C GLN A 73 8.63 -1.92 -13.92
N ASP A 74 9.07 -0.98 -14.77
CA ASP A 74 10.43 -0.42 -14.72
C ASP A 74 10.74 0.20 -13.35
N LEU A 75 9.80 1.00 -12.83
CA LEU A 75 9.95 1.61 -11.52
C LEU A 75 10.02 0.57 -10.40
N ALA A 76 9.23 -0.49 -10.48
CA ALA A 76 9.17 -1.52 -9.46
C ALA A 76 10.44 -2.38 -9.45
N ASN A 77 11.04 -2.63 -10.61
CA ASN A 77 12.36 -3.25 -10.70
C ASN A 77 13.43 -2.39 -10.02
N ARG A 78 13.46 -1.07 -10.31
CA ARG A 78 14.34 -0.12 -9.61
C ARG A 78 14.10 -0.13 -8.10
N ALA A 79 12.85 -0.21 -7.67
CA ALA A 79 12.50 -0.29 -6.26
C ALA A 79 13.02 -1.58 -5.62
N ILE A 80 12.88 -2.74 -6.26
CA ILE A 80 13.41 -4.03 -5.80
C ILE A 80 14.93 -3.96 -5.60
N ASP A 81 15.66 -3.36 -6.53
CA ASP A 81 17.11 -3.21 -6.39
C ASP A 81 17.48 -2.33 -5.19
N LYS A 82 16.71 -1.26 -4.95
CA LYS A 82 16.87 -0.40 -3.77
C LYS A 82 16.48 -1.09 -2.47
N TRP A 83 15.44 -1.91 -2.46
CA TRP A 83 15.10 -2.75 -1.31
C TRP A 83 16.24 -3.71 -0.95
N LYS A 84 16.82 -4.39 -1.94
CA LYS A 84 18.00 -5.25 -1.76
C LYS A 84 19.21 -4.46 -1.24
N GLN A 85 19.40 -3.22 -1.72
CA GLN A 85 20.45 -2.33 -1.22
C GLN A 85 20.21 -1.93 0.23
N TRP A 86 18.99 -1.53 0.59
CA TRP A 86 18.66 -1.15 1.97
C TRP A 86 18.82 -2.29 2.96
N ASN A 87 18.55 -3.54 2.57
CA ASN A 87 18.90 -4.68 3.41
C ASN A 87 20.40 -4.74 3.73
N ARG A 88 21.26 -4.50 2.73
CA ARG A 88 22.72 -4.48 2.92
C ARG A 88 23.17 -3.32 3.80
N ASP A 89 22.63 -2.14 3.56
CA ASP A 89 23.02 -0.91 4.28
C ASP A 89 22.58 -0.95 5.75
N SER A 90 21.36 -1.43 6.01
CA SER A 90 20.78 -1.47 7.35
C SER A 90 21.19 -2.70 8.15
N GLY A 91 21.62 -3.78 7.49
CA GLY A 91 21.77 -5.10 8.11
C GLY A 91 20.44 -5.74 8.55
N GLN A 92 19.30 -5.19 8.12
CA GLN A 92 17.96 -5.66 8.47
C GLN A 92 17.29 -6.35 7.27
N GLU A 93 16.37 -7.27 7.55
CA GLU A 93 15.52 -7.88 6.53
C GLU A 93 14.31 -6.98 6.22
N LEU A 94 14.54 -5.83 5.58
CA LEU A 94 13.44 -4.93 5.19
C LEU A 94 12.62 -5.51 4.03
N PHE A 95 13.28 -6.20 3.11
CA PHE A 95 12.66 -6.98 2.02
C PHE A 95 13.11 -8.44 2.08
N LEU A 96 12.17 -9.38 2.01
CA LEU A 96 12.44 -10.80 1.86
C LEU A 96 11.98 -11.24 0.48
N ASN A 97 12.91 -11.78 -0.31
CA ASN A 97 12.56 -12.43 -1.57
C ASN A 97 11.99 -13.82 -1.29
N THR A 98 10.69 -13.86 -1.02
CA THR A 98 9.93 -15.08 -0.74
C THR A 98 9.39 -15.72 -2.02
N GLY A 99 9.53 -15.07 -3.17
CA GLY A 99 8.72 -15.34 -4.34
C GLY A 99 7.26 -14.91 -4.17
N TRP A 100 6.54 -14.84 -5.29
CA TRP A 100 5.12 -14.56 -5.31
C TRP A 100 4.36 -15.57 -6.17
N ALA A 101 3.55 -16.42 -5.53
CA ALA A 101 2.74 -17.43 -6.19
C ALA A 101 1.34 -16.88 -6.50
N ARG A 102 1.02 -16.68 -7.78
CA ARG A 102 -0.34 -16.35 -8.24
C ARG A 102 -1.02 -17.64 -8.62
N LEU A 103 -2.02 -18.05 -7.85
CA LEU A 103 -2.56 -19.40 -7.81
C LEU A 103 -4.05 -19.41 -8.11
N THR A 104 -4.51 -20.50 -8.72
CA THR A 104 -5.93 -20.75 -9.00
C THR A 104 -6.24 -22.25 -8.99
N ASP A 105 -7.51 -22.57 -8.79
CA ASP A 105 -8.09 -23.91 -8.77
C ASP A 105 -8.83 -24.29 -10.05
N ILE A 106 -8.90 -23.41 -11.05
CA ILE A 106 -9.63 -23.68 -12.31
C ILE A 106 -8.87 -24.58 -13.30
N GLY A 107 -7.71 -25.12 -12.90
CA GLY A 107 -6.91 -26.05 -13.71
C GLY A 107 -6.15 -25.44 -14.89
N ARG A 108 -6.08 -24.10 -14.95
CA ARG A 108 -5.23 -23.33 -15.89
C ARG A 108 -4.84 -22.00 -15.25
N PRO A 109 -3.74 -21.33 -15.67
CA PRO A 109 -3.47 -19.96 -15.24
C PRO A 109 -4.57 -18.99 -15.68
N GLN A 110 -4.77 -17.92 -14.92
CA GLN A 110 -5.69 -16.86 -15.29
C GLN A 110 -5.12 -16.00 -16.43
N ASP A 111 -6.00 -15.34 -17.18
CA ASP A 111 -5.60 -14.59 -18.37
C ASP A 111 -4.63 -13.44 -18.02
N VAL A 112 -4.85 -12.77 -16.87
CA VAL A 112 -3.93 -11.75 -16.35
C VAL A 112 -2.55 -12.32 -16.00
N ASP A 113 -2.47 -13.57 -15.56
CA ASP A 113 -1.20 -14.23 -15.24
C ASP A 113 -0.42 -14.56 -16.51
N ILE A 114 -1.12 -14.99 -17.57
CA ILE A 114 -0.54 -15.25 -18.88
C ILE A 114 0.00 -13.96 -19.50
N GLU A 115 -0.79 -12.88 -19.45
CA GLU A 115 -0.39 -11.56 -19.93
C GLU A 115 0.81 -11.03 -19.15
N THR A 116 0.76 -11.09 -17.81
CA THR A 116 1.87 -10.68 -16.95
C THR A 116 3.14 -11.49 -17.22
N PHE A 117 3.02 -12.81 -17.44
CA PHE A 117 4.17 -13.64 -17.79
C PHE A 117 4.82 -13.16 -19.09
N LYS A 118 3.99 -12.84 -20.10
CA LYS A 118 4.46 -12.32 -21.39
C LYS A 118 5.18 -10.99 -21.21
N THR A 119 4.60 -10.02 -20.51
CA THR A 119 5.21 -8.68 -20.35
C THR A 119 6.47 -8.70 -19.48
N MET A 120 6.53 -9.59 -18.48
CA MET A 120 7.77 -9.86 -17.74
C MET A 120 8.84 -10.48 -18.63
N SER A 121 8.47 -11.40 -19.53
CA SER A 121 9.39 -12.02 -20.48
C SER A 121 9.94 -11.02 -21.49
N GLU A 122 9.08 -10.15 -22.05
CA GLU A 122 9.47 -9.08 -22.98
C GLU A 122 10.42 -8.06 -22.33
N ALA A 123 10.33 -7.86 -21.02
CA ALA A 123 11.26 -7.05 -20.25
C ALA A 123 12.54 -7.79 -19.80
N GLY A 124 12.80 -9.00 -20.30
CA GLY A 124 13.98 -9.78 -19.97
C GLY A 124 13.92 -10.52 -18.62
N LEU A 125 12.77 -10.50 -17.95
CA LEU A 125 12.56 -11.14 -16.65
C LEU A 125 11.87 -12.51 -16.75
N GLY A 126 11.74 -13.08 -17.95
CA GLY A 126 11.10 -14.39 -18.15
C GLY A 126 11.79 -15.52 -17.36
N HIS A 127 13.10 -15.40 -17.13
CA HIS A 127 13.86 -16.34 -16.28
C HIS A 127 13.39 -16.36 -14.81
N THR A 128 12.63 -15.36 -14.37
CA THR A 128 12.09 -15.27 -12.99
C THR A 128 10.67 -15.82 -12.87
N GLN A 129 10.00 -16.12 -13.97
CA GLN A 129 8.60 -16.56 -14.02
C GLN A 129 8.52 -18.06 -14.29
N TYR A 130 7.64 -18.80 -13.61
CA TYR A 130 7.50 -20.25 -13.75
C TYR A 130 6.01 -20.63 -13.80
N PHE A 131 5.56 -21.24 -14.90
CA PHE A 131 4.22 -21.81 -14.96
C PHE A 131 4.14 -23.09 -14.14
N LEU A 132 3.15 -23.18 -13.26
CA LEU A 132 3.05 -24.31 -12.33
C LEU A 132 2.60 -25.61 -13.00
N HIS A 133 1.93 -25.56 -14.15
CA HIS A 133 1.58 -26.74 -14.96
C HIS A 133 2.72 -27.23 -15.87
N SER A 134 3.80 -26.47 -16.03
CA SER A 134 4.88 -26.81 -16.97
C SER A 134 5.97 -27.62 -16.26
N ASP A 135 6.11 -28.90 -16.61
CA ASP A 135 7.18 -29.77 -16.09
C ASP A 135 8.59 -29.18 -16.30
N GLN A 136 8.78 -28.44 -17.40
CA GLN A 136 10.02 -27.75 -17.68
C GLN A 136 10.28 -26.63 -16.68
N ASP A 137 9.26 -25.82 -16.39
CA ASP A 137 9.39 -24.73 -15.42
C ASP A 137 9.51 -25.23 -13.99
N LEU A 138 8.82 -26.31 -13.62
CA LEU A 138 8.98 -26.93 -12.31
C LEU A 138 10.41 -27.44 -12.09
N LYS A 139 11.00 -28.10 -13.10
CA LYS A 139 12.41 -28.52 -13.04
C LYS A 139 13.35 -27.32 -12.96
N ARG A 140 13.07 -26.24 -13.70
CA ARG A 140 13.87 -25.02 -13.67
C ARG A 140 13.79 -24.34 -12.30
N ALA A 141 12.60 -24.22 -11.73
CA ALA A 141 12.39 -23.69 -10.39
C ALA A 141 13.14 -24.49 -9.31
N GLU A 142 13.17 -25.82 -9.41
CA GLU A 142 13.96 -26.68 -8.51
C GLU A 142 15.45 -26.35 -8.58
N VAL A 143 16.01 -26.27 -9.80
CA VAL A 143 17.42 -25.91 -10.03
C VAL A 143 17.76 -24.52 -9.51
N ASP A 144 16.83 -23.57 -9.66
CA ASP A 144 16.98 -22.18 -9.21
C ASP A 144 16.75 -22.01 -7.69
N GLY A 145 16.44 -23.09 -6.96
CA GLY A 145 16.26 -23.10 -5.51
C GLY A 145 14.85 -22.75 -5.02
N TRP A 146 13.87 -22.68 -5.93
CA TRP A 146 12.45 -22.38 -5.67
C TRP A 146 11.56 -23.62 -5.55
N GLY A 147 12.17 -24.80 -5.55
CA GLY A 147 11.50 -26.08 -5.48
C GLY A 147 10.68 -26.39 -4.22
N GLY A 148 10.20 -27.62 -4.17
CA GLY A 148 9.49 -28.16 -3.01
C GLY A 148 8.16 -27.47 -2.68
N ALA A 149 7.93 -27.23 -1.39
CA ALA A 149 6.64 -26.76 -0.88
C ALA A 149 6.21 -25.40 -1.43
N ARG A 150 7.13 -24.57 -1.95
CA ARG A 150 6.78 -23.24 -2.49
C ARG A 150 5.90 -23.33 -3.74
N LEU A 151 6.02 -24.41 -4.51
CA LEU A 151 5.25 -24.62 -5.76
C LEU A 151 3.91 -25.33 -5.53
N ASP A 152 3.66 -25.85 -4.32
CA ASP A 152 2.38 -26.41 -3.86
C ASP A 152 2.15 -26.11 -2.36
N GLN A 153 2.19 -24.82 -2.00
CA GLN A 153 2.20 -24.36 -0.60
C GLN A 153 0.92 -24.73 0.19
N PHE A 154 -0.18 -24.95 -0.52
CA PHE A 154 -1.46 -25.39 0.03
C PHE A 154 -1.63 -26.91 0.02
N GLN A 155 -0.58 -27.64 -0.44
CA GLN A 155 -0.56 -29.09 -0.57
C GLN A 155 -1.71 -29.63 -1.43
N ARG A 156 -2.24 -28.81 -2.36
CA ARG A 156 -3.43 -29.14 -3.15
C ARG A 156 -3.14 -30.33 -4.06
N ARG A 157 -2.00 -30.35 -4.75
CA ARG A 157 -1.64 -31.45 -5.67
C ARG A 157 -1.49 -32.75 -4.90
N SER A 158 -0.82 -32.70 -3.74
CA SER A 158 -0.69 -33.88 -2.87
C SER A 158 -2.03 -34.41 -2.35
N ARG A 159 -3.06 -33.54 -2.27
CA ARG A 159 -4.44 -33.86 -1.89
C ARG A 159 -5.33 -34.20 -3.08
N GLY A 160 -4.80 -34.27 -4.31
CA GLY A 160 -5.55 -34.53 -5.53
C GLY A 160 -6.47 -33.38 -5.96
N LEU A 161 -6.24 -32.16 -5.46
CA LEU A 161 -6.98 -30.95 -5.80
C LEU A 161 -6.28 -30.18 -6.91
N ALA A 162 -7.07 -29.51 -7.76
CA ALA A 162 -6.55 -28.68 -8.84
C ALA A 162 -5.74 -27.49 -8.29
N LEU A 163 -4.57 -27.25 -8.89
CA LEU A 163 -3.72 -26.09 -8.61
C LEU A 163 -2.89 -25.74 -9.84
N ASP A 164 -3.05 -24.52 -10.32
CA ASP A 164 -2.25 -23.94 -11.40
C ASP A 164 -1.95 -22.46 -11.12
N GLY A 165 -1.14 -21.83 -11.98
CA GLY A 165 -0.78 -20.43 -11.88
C GLY A 165 0.66 -20.15 -12.29
N VAL A 166 1.20 -19.04 -11.78
CA VAL A 166 2.56 -18.58 -12.05
C VAL A 166 3.27 -18.26 -10.74
N PHE A 167 4.47 -18.81 -10.58
CA PHE A 167 5.40 -18.41 -9.53
C PHE A 167 6.37 -17.35 -10.06
N ASP A 168 6.51 -16.23 -9.35
CA ASP A 168 7.40 -15.12 -9.67
C ASP A 168 8.50 -15.01 -8.60
N SER A 169 9.71 -15.43 -8.95
CA SER A 169 10.90 -15.41 -8.07
C SER A 169 11.56 -14.05 -7.90
N ASN A 170 11.13 -13.03 -8.65
CA ASN A 170 11.63 -11.66 -8.49
C ASN A 170 10.88 -10.90 -7.39
N ALA A 171 9.71 -11.40 -7.01
CA ALA A 171 8.80 -10.78 -6.06
C ALA A 171 8.94 -11.36 -4.65
N GLY A 172 8.35 -10.68 -3.68
CA GLY A 172 8.32 -11.16 -2.30
C GLY A 172 7.56 -10.19 -1.41
N LEU A 173 8.07 -9.97 -0.21
CA LEU A 173 7.44 -9.08 0.76
C LEU A 173 8.42 -8.09 1.36
N ALA A 174 7.91 -6.92 1.76
CA ALA A 174 8.60 -6.01 2.66
C ALA A 174 8.02 -6.10 4.06
N ASN A 175 8.88 -6.08 5.07
CA ASN A 175 8.52 -5.81 6.46
C ASN A 175 8.18 -4.32 6.58
N ALA A 176 6.89 -4.02 6.51
CA ALA A 176 6.43 -2.66 6.22
C ALA A 176 6.68 -1.68 7.37
N ASP A 177 6.41 -2.11 8.60
CA ASP A 177 6.71 -1.38 9.81
C ASP A 177 8.21 -1.07 9.96
N LEU A 178 9.08 -2.07 9.77
CA LEU A 178 10.53 -1.91 9.82
C LEU A 178 11.03 -0.96 8.74
N ALA A 179 10.51 -1.07 7.51
CA ALA A 179 10.94 -0.23 6.42
C ALA A 179 10.56 1.24 6.63
N CYS A 180 9.32 1.52 7.07
CA CYS A 180 8.92 2.89 7.40
C CYS A 180 9.72 3.45 8.57
N LYS A 181 9.94 2.63 9.61
CA LYS A 181 10.79 3.03 10.74
C LYS A 181 12.22 3.33 10.29
N TYR A 182 12.81 2.47 9.46
CA TYR A 182 14.17 2.66 8.93
C TYR A 182 14.30 4.00 8.20
N VAL A 183 13.34 4.33 7.33
CA VAL A 183 13.37 5.63 6.63
C VAL A 183 13.14 6.80 7.58
N LEU A 184 12.26 6.67 8.58
CA LEU A 184 12.07 7.70 9.61
C LEU A 184 13.38 7.97 10.36
N ASP A 185 14.09 6.91 10.78
CA ASP A 185 15.37 7.01 11.47
C ASP A 185 16.41 7.71 10.57
N LEU A 186 16.52 7.29 9.29
CA LEU A 186 17.43 7.91 8.32
C LEU A 186 17.17 9.40 8.12
N ILE A 187 15.91 9.82 8.02
CA ILE A 187 15.61 11.24 7.81
C ILE A 187 15.91 12.07 9.05
N GLN A 188 15.69 11.53 10.25
CA GLN A 188 16.04 12.21 11.50
C GLN A 188 17.55 12.32 11.68
N GLU A 189 18.31 11.25 11.37
CA GLU A 189 19.78 11.27 11.33
C GLU A 189 20.32 12.30 10.32
N GLY A 190 19.62 12.47 9.19
CA GLY A 190 19.89 13.51 8.20
C GLY A 190 19.49 14.94 8.62
N GLY A 191 18.93 15.11 9.82
CA GLY A 191 18.57 16.41 10.41
C GLY A 191 17.14 16.89 10.14
N ALA A 192 16.26 16.06 9.56
CA ALA A 192 14.84 16.41 9.47
C ALA A 192 14.18 16.34 10.85
N GLU A 193 13.30 17.29 11.14
CA GLU A 193 12.53 17.30 12.37
C GLU A 193 11.19 16.58 12.16
N ALA A 194 10.78 15.74 13.11
CA ALA A 194 9.50 15.02 13.04
C ALA A 194 8.61 15.37 14.23
N TYR A 195 7.35 15.67 13.94
CA TYR A 195 6.33 16.09 14.89
C TYR A 195 5.13 15.16 14.80
N PHE A 196 4.70 14.63 15.94
CA PHE A 196 3.68 13.59 16.00
C PHE A 196 2.61 13.85 17.08
N GLY A 197 1.50 13.11 17.01
CA GLY A 197 0.35 13.31 17.90
C GLY A 197 -0.30 14.67 17.67
N ASP A 198 -0.81 15.32 18.72
CA ASP A 198 -1.44 16.64 18.58
C ASP A 198 -0.50 17.72 18.02
N LYS A 199 0.82 17.58 18.22
CA LYS A 199 1.85 18.48 17.64
C LYS A 199 2.11 18.21 16.16
N GLY A 200 1.71 17.04 15.66
CA GLY A 200 1.90 16.59 14.29
C GLY A 200 0.61 16.57 13.48
N GLU A 201 -0.54 16.56 14.14
CA GLU A 201 -1.84 16.54 13.48
C GLU A 201 -2.13 17.90 12.85
N LEU A 202 -2.37 17.90 11.53
CA LEU A 202 -2.73 19.12 10.81
C LEU A 202 -4.13 19.60 11.24
N SER A 203 -4.23 20.88 11.59
CA SER A 203 -5.51 21.58 11.74
C SER A 203 -5.89 22.33 10.46
N SER A 204 -4.99 23.16 9.90
CA SER A 204 -5.28 23.93 8.67
C SER A 204 -4.01 24.39 7.95
N LEU A 205 -4.15 24.77 6.68
CA LEU A 205 -3.10 25.45 5.91
C LEU A 205 -3.10 26.96 6.22
N ILE A 206 -1.92 27.56 6.35
CA ILE A 206 -1.78 29.03 6.48
C ILE A 206 -1.67 29.62 5.07
N ARG A 207 -2.52 30.60 4.77
CA ARG A 207 -2.51 31.34 3.50
C ARG A 207 -1.91 32.74 3.69
N ASP A 208 -1.26 33.26 2.65
CA ASP A 208 -0.67 34.60 2.69
C ASP A 208 -1.77 35.67 2.76
N ASN A 209 -1.60 36.67 3.63
CA ASN A 209 -2.60 37.73 3.82
C ASN A 209 -2.74 38.64 2.59
N LYS A 210 -1.72 38.71 1.72
CA LYS A 210 -1.72 39.52 0.49
C LYS A 210 -2.17 38.72 -0.73
N ASP A 211 -2.00 37.40 -0.69
CA ASP A 211 -2.43 36.50 -1.75
C ASP A 211 -2.97 35.18 -1.16
N ALA A 212 -4.30 35.07 -1.10
CA ALA A 212 -4.98 33.86 -0.63
C ALA A 212 -4.68 32.62 -1.49
N ARG A 213 -4.11 32.76 -2.70
CA ARG A 213 -3.67 31.63 -3.50
C ARG A 213 -2.33 31.06 -3.05
N ARG A 214 -1.60 31.74 -2.17
CA ARG A 214 -0.30 31.28 -1.68
C ARG A 214 -0.42 30.64 -0.30
N VAL A 215 0.05 29.40 -0.19
CA VAL A 215 0.26 28.70 1.09
C VAL A 215 1.64 29.03 1.63
N VAL A 216 1.72 29.35 2.92
CA VAL A 216 2.96 29.80 3.60
C VAL A 216 3.25 29.02 4.88
N GLY A 217 2.52 27.94 5.15
CA GLY A 217 2.71 27.13 6.35
C GLY A 217 1.49 26.31 6.74
N ILE A 218 1.51 25.79 7.97
CA ILE A 218 0.43 25.00 8.58
C ILE A 218 0.16 25.44 10.02
N VAL A 219 -1.05 25.12 10.50
CA VAL A 219 -1.41 25.14 11.92
C VAL A 219 -1.64 23.69 12.36
N THR A 220 -1.04 23.30 13.48
CA THR A 220 -1.22 21.98 14.10
C THR A 220 -2.36 21.98 15.11
N LYS A 221 -2.83 20.81 15.52
CA LYS A 221 -3.99 20.66 16.41
C LYS A 221 -3.78 21.26 17.80
N ASP A 222 -2.54 21.33 18.27
CA ASP A 222 -2.15 22.08 19.47
C ASP A 222 -2.21 23.61 19.32
N GLY A 223 -2.51 24.12 18.12
CA GLY A 223 -2.66 25.55 17.81
C GLY A 223 -1.37 26.23 17.37
N GLU A 224 -0.24 25.52 17.32
CA GLU A 224 1.04 26.08 16.90
C GLU A 224 1.08 26.38 15.39
N ARG A 225 1.82 27.43 15.02
CA ARG A 225 1.96 27.88 13.63
C ARG A 225 3.36 27.58 13.12
N HIS A 226 3.44 26.86 12.01
CA HIS A 226 4.70 26.50 11.36
C HIS A 226 4.75 27.10 9.96
N LEU A 227 5.65 28.05 9.74
CA LEU A 227 5.85 28.70 8.43
C LEU A 227 6.82 27.92 7.56
N ALA A 228 6.59 27.94 6.25
CA ALA A 228 7.46 27.31 5.26
C ALA A 228 7.36 27.98 3.88
N ASP A 229 8.40 27.81 3.07
CA ASP A 229 8.41 28.21 1.66
C ASP A 229 7.57 27.27 0.79
N LEU A 230 7.39 26.02 1.25
CA LEU A 230 6.64 24.98 0.58
C LEU A 230 5.99 24.04 1.61
N VAL A 231 4.71 23.71 1.36
CA VAL A 231 4.01 22.62 2.03
C VAL A 231 3.77 21.49 1.03
N ILE A 232 4.16 20.28 1.41
CA ILE A 232 3.91 19.03 0.68
C ILE A 232 2.83 18.25 1.44
N VAL A 233 1.68 18.01 0.80
CA VAL A 233 0.62 17.17 1.37
C VAL A 233 0.81 15.73 0.88
N ALA A 234 1.21 14.85 1.79
CA ALA A 234 1.41 13.42 1.58
C ALA A 234 0.54 12.57 2.54
N ALA A 235 -0.67 13.05 2.83
CA ALA A 235 -1.57 12.50 3.84
C ALA A 235 -2.41 11.30 3.35
N GLY A 236 -1.98 10.61 2.30
CA GLY A 236 -2.66 9.43 1.75
C GLY A 236 -4.17 9.66 1.54
N PRO A 237 -5.06 8.81 2.09
CA PRO A 237 -6.50 8.93 1.91
C PRO A 237 -7.10 10.19 2.58
N PHE A 238 -6.38 10.85 3.49
CA PHE A 238 -6.82 12.13 4.09
C PHE A 238 -6.45 13.34 3.22
N SER A 239 -5.65 13.17 2.17
CA SER A 239 -5.20 14.28 1.30
C SER A 239 -6.37 15.10 0.72
N PRO A 240 -7.49 14.50 0.25
CA PRO A 240 -8.61 15.27 -0.27
C PRO A 240 -9.41 16.05 0.79
N LEU A 241 -9.18 15.80 2.08
CA LEU A 241 -9.73 16.65 3.16
C LEU A 241 -8.89 17.91 3.37
N ILE A 242 -7.62 17.87 2.98
CA ILE A 242 -6.66 18.98 3.08
C ILE A 242 -6.65 19.81 1.79
N VAL A 243 -6.74 19.13 0.65
CA VAL A 243 -6.77 19.71 -0.70
C VAL A 243 -8.05 19.24 -1.41
N PRO A 244 -9.19 19.92 -1.20
CA PRO A 244 -10.51 19.48 -1.68
C PRO A 244 -10.62 19.31 -3.20
N GLU A 245 -9.79 20.01 -3.99
CA GLU A 245 -9.75 19.91 -5.44
C GLU A 245 -9.45 18.48 -5.92
N LEU A 246 -8.75 17.69 -5.10
CA LEU A 246 -8.47 16.27 -5.35
C LEU A 246 -9.75 15.42 -5.42
N LYS A 247 -10.83 15.81 -4.73
CA LYS A 247 -12.11 15.06 -4.73
C LYS A 247 -12.72 14.92 -6.12
N SER A 248 -12.32 15.77 -7.06
CA SER A 248 -12.80 15.73 -8.44
C SER A 248 -12.33 14.49 -9.22
N PHE A 249 -11.20 13.87 -8.86
CA PHE A 249 -10.62 12.71 -9.55
C PHE A 249 -10.09 11.62 -8.62
N MET A 250 -10.49 11.64 -7.35
CA MET A 250 -10.06 10.64 -6.37
C MET A 250 -11.13 10.43 -5.31
N THR A 251 -11.23 9.20 -4.83
CA THR A 251 -12.05 8.81 -3.68
C THR A 251 -11.20 8.01 -2.69
N THR A 252 -11.73 7.74 -1.51
CA THR A 252 -11.07 6.86 -0.55
C THR A 252 -11.81 5.56 -0.44
N THR A 253 -11.06 4.47 -0.40
CA THR A 253 -11.63 3.13 -0.24
C THR A 253 -10.86 2.36 0.82
N ALA A 254 -11.53 1.40 1.47
CA ALA A 254 -10.92 0.52 2.44
C ALA A 254 -10.82 -0.91 1.89
N GLY A 255 -9.67 -1.54 2.11
CA GLY A 255 -9.51 -2.99 2.06
C GLY A 255 -9.47 -3.59 3.46
N ASN A 256 -9.51 -4.92 3.56
CA ASN A 256 -9.45 -5.62 4.85
C ASN A 256 -8.28 -6.58 4.95
N PHE A 257 -7.80 -6.73 6.18
CA PHE A 257 -6.83 -7.73 6.56
C PHE A 257 -7.35 -8.60 7.69
N VAL A 258 -7.14 -9.91 7.59
CA VAL A 258 -7.42 -10.90 8.64
C VAL A 258 -6.09 -11.47 9.13
N PHE A 259 -5.91 -11.53 10.44
CA PHE A 259 -4.67 -11.93 11.09
C PHE A 259 -4.89 -13.20 11.91
N ILE A 260 -4.22 -14.30 11.54
CA ILE A 260 -4.34 -15.61 12.19
C ILE A 260 -3.04 -15.94 12.93
N LYS A 261 -3.10 -16.19 14.24
CA LYS A 261 -1.95 -16.67 15.02
C LYS A 261 -1.71 -18.14 14.70
N VAL A 262 -0.51 -18.47 14.27
CA VAL A 262 -0.16 -19.86 13.93
C VAL A 262 0.31 -20.60 15.19
N PRO A 263 -0.29 -21.77 15.51
CA PRO A 263 0.18 -22.63 16.59
C PRO A 263 1.65 -23.02 16.43
N GLU A 264 2.41 -23.06 17.52
CA GLU A 264 3.87 -23.29 17.54
C GLU A 264 4.29 -24.52 16.70
N HIS A 265 3.59 -25.64 16.87
CA HIS A 265 3.88 -26.88 16.15
C HIS A 265 3.70 -26.79 14.63
N LEU A 266 2.98 -25.79 14.11
CA LEU A 266 2.76 -25.56 12.67
C LEU A 266 3.68 -24.48 12.10
N GLN A 267 4.34 -23.67 12.93
CA GLN A 267 5.05 -22.48 12.46
C GLN A 267 6.11 -22.79 11.41
N HIS A 268 6.82 -23.91 11.54
CA HIS A 268 7.85 -24.35 10.59
C HIS A 268 7.36 -24.39 9.13
N ARG A 269 6.08 -24.70 8.89
CA ARG A 269 5.48 -24.77 7.54
C ARG A 269 5.31 -23.40 6.90
N TYR A 270 5.13 -22.36 7.70
CA TYR A 270 4.68 -21.04 7.25
C TYR A 270 5.79 -19.98 7.28
N ARG A 271 7.03 -20.37 7.57
CA ARG A 271 8.19 -19.47 7.55
C ARG A 271 8.47 -18.97 6.14
N ALA A 272 9.07 -17.79 6.04
CA ALA A 272 9.37 -17.12 4.77
C ALA A 272 10.27 -17.94 3.82
N ASP A 273 11.09 -18.84 4.36
CA ASP A 273 11.92 -19.77 3.59
C ASP A 273 11.14 -20.98 3.05
N ALA A 274 9.93 -21.27 3.54
CA ALA A 274 9.13 -22.42 3.09
C ALA A 274 7.80 -22.02 2.41
N PHE A 275 7.25 -20.86 2.75
CA PHE A 275 5.92 -20.43 2.34
C PHE A 275 6.00 -19.08 1.63
N PRO A 276 5.81 -19.02 0.29
CA PRO A 276 5.97 -17.79 -0.45
C PRO A 276 4.84 -16.80 -0.14
N THR A 277 5.03 -15.54 -0.56
CA THR A 277 3.88 -14.63 -0.66
C THR A 277 2.98 -15.13 -1.79
N TRP A 278 1.66 -14.91 -1.70
CA TRP A 278 0.75 -15.49 -2.69
C TRP A 278 -0.51 -14.68 -2.93
N ALA A 279 -1.13 -14.90 -4.08
CA ALA A 279 -2.48 -14.43 -4.39
C ALA A 279 -3.32 -15.60 -4.94
N TRP A 280 -4.55 -15.73 -4.45
CA TRP A 280 -5.50 -16.77 -4.83
C TRP A 280 -6.61 -16.18 -5.69
N ASN A 281 -6.86 -16.78 -6.86
CA ASN A 281 -7.85 -16.30 -7.84
C ASN A 281 -7.71 -14.79 -8.10
N TYR A 282 -6.46 -14.39 -8.38
CA TYR A 282 -6.09 -13.01 -8.69
C TYR A 282 -6.59 -12.60 -10.08
N ALA A 283 -7.66 -11.82 -10.16
CA ALA A 283 -8.27 -11.41 -11.42
C ALA A 283 -7.69 -10.11 -12.03
N GLY A 284 -6.59 -9.56 -11.48
CA GLY A 284 -5.99 -8.31 -11.97
C GLY A 284 -6.75 -7.03 -11.62
N SER A 285 -8.08 -7.09 -11.49
CA SER A 285 -8.95 -5.96 -11.13
C SER A 285 -9.31 -5.96 -9.63
N VAL A 286 -9.87 -4.82 -9.17
CA VAL A 286 -10.13 -4.52 -7.76
C VAL A 286 -11.43 -5.18 -7.23
N GLU A 287 -12.25 -5.77 -8.10
CA GLU A 287 -13.65 -6.08 -7.77
C GLU A 287 -14.01 -7.58 -7.83
N ASN A 288 -13.17 -8.44 -8.43
CA ASN A 288 -13.39 -9.90 -8.52
C ASN A 288 -12.19 -10.75 -8.05
N GLY A 289 -11.31 -10.20 -7.22
CA GLY A 289 -10.14 -10.93 -6.71
C GLY A 289 -10.45 -11.79 -5.48
N GLY A 290 -9.71 -12.89 -5.28
CA GLY A 290 -9.79 -13.69 -4.05
C GLY A 290 -8.96 -13.10 -2.89
N LEU A 291 -7.99 -13.87 -2.40
CA LEU A 291 -7.16 -13.48 -1.25
C LEU A 291 -5.69 -13.26 -1.63
N THR A 292 -4.96 -12.54 -0.80
CA THR A 292 -3.50 -12.46 -0.86
C THR A 292 -2.94 -12.73 0.51
N GLY A 293 -1.92 -13.58 0.63
CA GLY A 293 -1.33 -13.91 1.92
C GLY A 293 0.19 -13.83 1.93
N PHE A 294 0.72 -13.85 3.13
CA PHE A 294 2.15 -13.71 3.42
C PHE A 294 2.59 -14.88 4.30
N PRO A 295 3.88 -15.25 4.30
CA PRO A 295 4.45 -16.08 5.36
C PRO A 295 4.32 -15.41 6.73
N LEU A 296 4.68 -16.17 7.76
CA LEU A 296 4.70 -15.73 9.15
C LEU A 296 5.46 -14.41 9.30
N ASP A 297 4.84 -13.49 10.03
CA ASP A 297 5.52 -12.31 10.51
C ASP A 297 6.36 -12.64 11.77
N ARG A 298 7.04 -11.61 12.28
CA ARG A 298 7.87 -11.71 13.50
C ARG A 298 7.08 -11.96 14.79
N ASN A 299 5.75 -12.01 14.72
CA ASN A 299 4.83 -12.27 15.83
C ASN A 299 4.06 -13.60 15.62
N ASP A 300 4.54 -14.47 14.73
CA ASP A 300 3.91 -15.75 14.35
C ASP A 300 2.49 -15.61 13.78
N ILE A 301 2.21 -14.50 13.10
CA ILE A 301 0.91 -14.22 12.51
C ILE A 301 0.99 -14.39 10.99
N LEU A 302 0.01 -15.11 10.43
CA LEU A 302 -0.31 -15.05 9.02
C LEU A 302 -1.28 -13.91 8.77
N LYS A 303 -0.98 -13.09 7.77
CA LYS A 303 -1.86 -12.02 7.32
C LYS A 303 -2.50 -12.39 5.99
N PHE A 304 -3.81 -12.21 5.90
CA PHE A 304 -4.61 -12.39 4.70
C PHE A 304 -5.20 -11.04 4.30
N SER A 305 -5.07 -10.66 3.04
CA SER A 305 -5.66 -9.45 2.45
C SER A 305 -6.84 -9.84 1.58
N TYR A 306 -7.97 -9.22 1.84
CA TYR A 306 -9.18 -9.33 1.02
C TYR A 306 -9.02 -8.51 -0.26
N ARG A 307 -8.95 -9.18 -1.42
CA ARG A 307 -8.70 -8.53 -2.72
C ARG A 307 -9.97 -8.26 -3.53
N SER A 308 -11.11 -8.76 -3.09
CA SER A 308 -12.46 -8.50 -3.60
C SER A 308 -12.95 -7.08 -3.23
N LEU A 309 -14.27 -6.85 -3.22
CA LEU A 309 -14.93 -5.56 -3.03
C LEU A 309 -14.28 -4.63 -1.98
N LYS A 310 -14.18 -3.33 -2.30
CA LYS A 310 -13.61 -2.31 -1.42
C LYS A 310 -14.68 -1.40 -0.87
N TRP A 311 -14.52 -0.97 0.37
CA TRP A 311 -15.53 -0.25 1.11
C TRP A 311 -15.36 1.25 1.04
N THR A 312 -16.45 1.99 1.07
CA THR A 312 -16.49 3.45 1.14
C THR A 312 -17.21 3.89 2.41
N ASN A 313 -16.96 5.12 2.85
CA ASN A 313 -17.63 5.74 3.99
C ASN A 313 -18.03 7.17 3.60
N PRO A 314 -19.02 7.32 2.71
CA PRO A 314 -19.42 8.63 2.21
C PRO A 314 -19.82 9.58 3.34
N SER A 315 -19.25 10.79 3.34
CA SER A 315 -19.75 11.90 4.14
C SER A 315 -20.99 12.48 3.45
N ASP A 316 -22.09 12.59 4.19
CA ASP A 316 -23.37 13.17 3.75
C ASP A 316 -23.76 12.73 2.33
N GLU A 317 -24.45 11.58 2.23
CA GLU A 317 -24.86 10.99 0.94
C GLU A 317 -25.73 11.94 0.10
N ASP A 318 -26.38 12.93 0.74
CA ASP A 318 -27.24 13.93 0.09
C ASP A 318 -26.47 15.18 -0.39
N SER A 319 -25.15 15.25 -0.15
CA SER A 319 -24.30 16.33 -0.64
C SER A 319 -24.27 16.38 -2.17
N GLU A 320 -24.17 17.59 -2.75
CA GLU A 320 -23.90 17.75 -4.20
C GLU A 320 -22.53 17.18 -4.61
N THR A 321 -21.62 16.95 -3.66
CA THR A 321 -20.28 16.38 -3.90
C THR A 321 -19.92 15.34 -2.83
N PRO A 322 -20.62 14.19 -2.81
CA PRO A 322 -20.41 13.19 -1.78
C PRO A 322 -19.01 12.59 -1.93
N PHE A 323 -18.35 12.33 -0.80
CA PHE A 323 -16.96 11.88 -0.77
C PHE A 323 -16.77 10.84 0.33
N SER A 324 -16.06 9.77 0.01
CA SER A 324 -15.72 8.74 1.01
C SER A 324 -14.65 9.26 1.97
N VAL A 325 -14.98 9.37 3.26
CA VAL A 325 -14.07 9.85 4.31
C VAL A 325 -13.48 8.65 5.07
N PRO A 326 -12.14 8.57 5.21
CA PRO A 326 -11.53 7.45 5.92
C PRO A 326 -11.96 7.40 7.38
N ALA A 327 -12.37 6.22 7.83
CA ALA A 327 -12.60 5.95 9.24
C ALA A 327 -11.28 5.66 9.97
N THR A 328 -11.16 6.18 11.19
CA THR A 328 -10.07 5.86 12.12
C THR A 328 -10.17 4.42 12.65
N ALA A 329 -9.07 3.88 13.16
CA ALA A 329 -9.06 2.56 13.79
C ALA A 329 -10.03 2.49 14.96
N GLU A 330 -10.19 3.56 15.74
CA GLU A 330 -11.14 3.65 16.84
C GLU A 330 -12.60 3.54 16.36
N GLU A 331 -12.95 4.21 15.25
CA GLU A 331 -14.29 4.09 14.66
C GLU A 331 -14.56 2.68 14.15
N VAL A 332 -13.55 2.05 13.53
CA VAL A 332 -13.65 0.66 13.05
C VAL A 332 -13.78 -0.32 14.22
N GLU A 333 -13.05 -0.12 15.31
CA GLU A 333 -13.14 -0.94 16.52
C GLU A 333 -14.53 -0.85 17.16
N LYS A 334 -15.12 0.35 17.21
CA LYS A 334 -16.46 0.56 17.77
C LYS A 334 -17.57 -0.07 16.91
N ARG A 335 -17.45 0.02 15.58
CA ARG A 335 -18.52 -0.41 14.66
C ARG A 335 -18.38 -1.86 14.19
N GLY A 336 -17.16 -2.36 14.12
CA GLY A 336 -16.82 -3.65 13.52
C GLY A 336 -16.49 -3.55 12.02
N PRO A 337 -15.57 -4.39 11.52
CA PRO A 337 -15.29 -4.49 10.09
C PRO A 337 -16.44 -5.25 9.37
N PRO A 338 -16.54 -5.16 8.02
CA PRO A 338 -17.43 -6.03 7.26
C PRO A 338 -17.20 -7.52 7.55
N LEU A 339 -18.27 -8.31 7.51
CA LEU A 339 -18.21 -9.75 7.79
C LEU A 339 -17.59 -10.57 6.64
N SER A 340 -17.80 -10.15 5.39
CA SER A 340 -17.40 -10.94 4.21
C SER A 340 -15.91 -11.29 4.14
N PRO A 341 -14.95 -10.41 4.50
CA PRO A 341 -13.53 -10.79 4.52
C PRO A 341 -13.20 -11.92 5.50
N ILE A 342 -13.92 -12.01 6.62
CA ILE A 342 -13.71 -13.04 7.64
C ILE A 342 -14.27 -14.36 7.14
N ALA A 343 -15.49 -14.34 6.60
CA ALA A 343 -16.14 -15.52 6.02
C ALA A 343 -15.29 -16.11 4.88
N GLU A 344 -14.86 -15.28 3.91
CA GLU A 344 -14.05 -15.73 2.79
C GLU A 344 -12.68 -16.26 3.24
N THR A 345 -12.04 -15.62 4.23
CA THR A 345 -10.77 -16.11 4.79
C THR A 345 -10.96 -17.47 5.47
N LYS A 346 -12.04 -17.69 6.22
CA LYS A 346 -12.33 -18.98 6.85
C LYS A 346 -12.60 -20.07 5.83
N ASP A 347 -13.38 -19.78 4.79
CA ASP A 347 -13.66 -20.74 3.72
C ASP A 347 -12.37 -21.11 2.98
N PHE A 348 -11.54 -20.11 2.66
CA PHE A 348 -10.22 -20.33 2.10
C PHE A 348 -9.35 -21.21 3.00
N VAL A 349 -9.31 -20.94 4.31
CA VAL A 349 -8.52 -21.73 5.26
C VAL A 349 -9.03 -23.17 5.35
N ARG A 350 -10.34 -23.40 5.45
CA ARG A 350 -10.92 -24.76 5.48
C ARG A 350 -10.51 -25.57 4.26
N GLU A 351 -10.47 -24.93 3.08
CA GLU A 351 -10.11 -25.61 1.84
C GLU A 351 -8.60 -25.77 1.65
N ASN A 352 -7.82 -24.70 1.84
CA ASN A 352 -6.42 -24.61 1.41
C ASN A 352 -5.40 -24.76 2.54
N LEU A 353 -5.78 -24.46 3.78
CA LEU A 353 -4.91 -24.48 4.96
C LEU A 353 -5.62 -25.19 6.14
N PRO A 354 -6.12 -26.43 5.96
CA PRO A 354 -7.02 -27.07 6.92
C PRO A 354 -6.39 -27.30 8.30
N ASP A 355 -5.06 -27.33 8.41
CA ASP A 355 -4.32 -27.40 9.66
C ASP A 355 -4.41 -26.11 10.50
N LEU A 356 -4.86 -25.00 9.93
CA LEU A 356 -5.16 -23.76 10.65
C LEU A 356 -6.62 -23.65 11.09
N VAL A 357 -7.48 -24.62 10.78
CA VAL A 357 -8.85 -24.63 11.30
C VAL A 357 -8.79 -24.72 12.83
N GLY A 358 -9.41 -23.75 13.51
CA GLY A 358 -9.35 -23.62 14.97
C GLY A 358 -8.29 -22.64 15.47
N ALA A 359 -7.37 -22.16 14.61
CA ALA A 359 -6.34 -21.20 14.99
C ALA A 359 -6.92 -19.80 15.28
N GLU A 360 -6.39 -19.09 16.26
CA GLU A 360 -6.95 -17.81 16.69
C GLU A 360 -6.91 -16.74 15.60
N ILE A 361 -8.07 -16.14 15.26
CA ILE A 361 -8.13 -14.89 14.49
C ILE A 361 -7.92 -13.72 15.46
N THR A 362 -6.68 -13.24 15.53
CA THR A 362 -6.24 -12.21 16.49
C THR A 362 -6.76 -10.81 16.19
N ALA A 363 -6.98 -10.49 14.91
CA ALA A 363 -7.46 -9.19 14.50
C ALA A 363 -8.06 -9.22 13.11
N VAL A 364 -8.96 -8.26 12.86
CA VAL A 364 -9.43 -7.90 11.52
C VAL A 364 -9.34 -6.39 11.41
N LYS A 365 -8.73 -5.89 10.34
CA LYS A 365 -8.48 -4.46 10.16
C LYS A 365 -9.04 -3.95 8.85
N MET A 366 -9.49 -2.70 8.87
CA MET A 366 -9.74 -1.91 7.67
C MET A 366 -8.55 -1.00 7.42
N CYS A 367 -8.16 -0.89 6.16
CA CYS A 367 -7.03 -0.06 5.73
C CYS A 367 -7.47 0.81 4.58
N TRP A 368 -7.34 2.12 4.74
CA TRP A 368 -7.82 3.13 3.79
C TRP A 368 -6.74 3.54 2.79
N TYR A 369 -7.14 3.67 1.52
CA TYR A 369 -6.31 4.11 0.40
C TYR A 369 -6.98 5.27 -0.32
N ALA A 370 -6.19 6.01 -1.07
CA ALA A 370 -6.67 7.06 -1.97
C ALA A 370 -6.60 6.52 -3.40
N ASP A 371 -7.76 6.25 -3.99
CA ASP A 371 -7.90 5.69 -5.33
C ASP A 371 -8.18 6.82 -6.32
N THR A 372 -7.25 7.06 -7.24
CA THR A 372 -7.46 8.01 -8.34
C THR A 372 -8.30 7.38 -9.44
N VAL A 373 -8.89 8.22 -10.29
CA VAL A 373 -9.71 7.78 -11.44
C VAL A 373 -9.02 6.73 -12.30
N ASP A 374 -7.70 6.75 -12.42
CA ASP A 374 -6.91 5.89 -13.30
C ASP A 374 -5.95 4.98 -12.52
N PHE A 375 -6.08 4.94 -11.19
CA PHE A 375 -5.21 4.17 -10.29
C PHE A 375 -3.73 4.57 -10.31
N GLU A 376 -3.40 5.75 -10.84
CA GLU A 376 -2.03 6.29 -10.87
C GLU A 376 -1.78 7.32 -9.77
N PHE A 377 -0.52 7.52 -9.40
CA PHE A 377 -0.13 8.50 -8.39
C PHE A 377 -0.40 9.94 -8.86
N VAL A 378 -0.37 10.86 -7.89
CA VAL A 378 -0.43 12.31 -8.13
C VAL A 378 0.77 12.91 -7.42
N ILE A 379 1.73 13.41 -8.19
CA ILE A 379 2.94 14.06 -7.70
C ILE A 379 3.08 15.37 -8.47
N ASP A 380 2.44 16.43 -7.98
CA ASP A 380 2.44 17.71 -8.68
C ASP A 380 2.06 18.89 -7.79
N ARG A 381 2.34 20.10 -8.27
CA ARG A 381 1.83 21.34 -7.68
C ARG A 381 0.31 21.40 -7.82
N VAL A 382 -0.34 21.98 -6.82
CA VAL A 382 -1.79 22.20 -6.87
C VAL A 382 -2.07 23.38 -7.80
N PRO A 383 -2.90 23.24 -8.85
CA PRO A 383 -3.20 24.33 -9.77
C PRO A 383 -3.72 25.56 -9.06
N GLU A 384 -3.32 26.74 -9.54
CA GLU A 384 -3.73 28.04 -8.99
C GLU A 384 -3.41 28.24 -7.49
N THR A 385 -2.57 27.39 -6.89
CA THR A 385 -2.12 27.50 -5.50
C THR A 385 -0.59 27.48 -5.40
N GLU A 386 -0.01 28.63 -5.08
CA GLU A 386 1.44 28.74 -4.85
C GLU A 386 1.83 28.13 -3.50
N GLY A 387 3.07 27.61 -3.39
CA GLY A 387 3.60 27.08 -2.13
C GLY A 387 3.01 25.73 -1.71
N LEU A 388 2.23 25.06 -2.57
CA LEU A 388 1.59 23.78 -2.27
C LEU A 388 1.90 22.71 -3.33
N LEU A 389 2.29 21.52 -2.87
CA LEU A 389 2.49 20.32 -3.69
C LEU A 389 1.76 19.15 -3.04
N VAL A 390 1.22 18.24 -3.85
CA VAL A 390 0.60 17.00 -3.37
C VAL A 390 1.39 15.78 -3.83
N VAL A 391 1.52 14.79 -2.95
CA VAL A 391 2.07 13.46 -3.26
C VAL A 391 1.13 12.41 -2.70
N THR A 392 0.23 11.88 -3.52
CA THR A 392 -0.86 10.99 -3.07
C THR A 392 -1.34 10.05 -4.18
N GLY A 393 -2.54 9.46 -4.03
CA GLY A 393 -3.15 8.60 -5.04
C GLY A 393 -2.57 7.20 -5.07
N GLY A 394 -2.16 6.67 -3.91
CA GLY A 394 -1.44 5.40 -3.79
C GLY A 394 -2.17 4.17 -4.34
N SER A 395 -3.49 4.24 -4.56
CA SER A 395 -4.31 3.29 -5.33
C SER A 395 -4.04 1.81 -5.04
N PHE A 396 -3.91 1.47 -3.74
CA PHE A 396 -3.55 0.14 -3.24
C PHE A 396 -2.14 -0.39 -3.61
N HIS A 397 -1.31 0.34 -4.36
CA HIS A 397 -0.02 -0.18 -4.86
C HIS A 397 1.22 0.65 -4.51
N GLY A 398 1.07 1.80 -3.84
CA GLY A 398 2.17 2.73 -3.55
C GLY A 398 3.30 2.25 -2.63
N PHE A 399 3.06 1.30 -1.70
CA PHE A 399 4.05 0.96 -0.65
C PHE A 399 5.41 0.53 -1.20
N LYS A 400 5.41 -0.29 -2.24
CA LYS A 400 6.63 -0.88 -2.81
C LYS A 400 7.60 0.16 -3.36
N PHE A 401 7.14 1.38 -3.62
CA PHE A 401 7.94 2.47 -4.15
C PHE A 401 8.54 3.37 -3.06
N LEU A 402 8.39 3.05 -1.77
CA LEU A 402 9.04 3.75 -0.66
C LEU A 402 10.52 4.09 -0.94
N PRO A 403 11.35 3.21 -1.53
CA PRO A 403 12.76 3.53 -1.76
C PRO A 403 13.07 4.48 -2.91
N VAL A 404 12.10 4.77 -3.80
CA VAL A 404 12.37 5.47 -5.07
C VAL A 404 11.38 6.59 -5.40
N LEU A 405 10.19 6.61 -4.78
CA LEU A 405 9.11 7.54 -5.15
C LEU A 405 9.52 9.01 -4.95
N GLY A 406 10.22 9.30 -3.86
CA GLY A 406 10.65 10.66 -3.51
C GLY A 406 11.58 11.29 -4.53
N GLU A 407 12.29 10.52 -5.34
CA GLU A 407 13.13 11.03 -6.43
C GLU A 407 12.32 11.95 -7.36
N TYR A 408 11.10 11.53 -7.68
CA TYR A 408 10.21 12.25 -8.59
C TYR A 408 9.52 13.44 -7.93
N VAL A 409 9.36 13.41 -6.61
CA VAL A 409 8.91 14.59 -5.84
C VAL A 409 9.95 15.70 -5.98
N VAL A 410 11.23 15.36 -5.81
CA VAL A 410 12.30 16.36 -5.96
C VAL A 410 12.46 16.79 -7.42
N ASP A 411 12.26 15.91 -8.41
CA ASP A 411 12.25 16.30 -9.82
C ASP A 411 11.19 17.34 -10.14
N VAL A 412 9.95 17.15 -9.65
CA VAL A 412 8.87 18.14 -9.82
C VAL A 412 9.23 19.48 -9.15
N LEU A 413 9.85 19.44 -7.97
CA LEU A 413 10.26 20.65 -7.27
C LEU A 413 11.36 21.43 -7.98
N GLU A 414 12.31 20.72 -8.59
CA GLU A 414 13.44 21.27 -9.33
C GLU A 414 13.10 21.57 -10.81
N GLY A 415 11.87 21.29 -11.25
CA GLY A 415 11.44 21.50 -12.64
C GLY A 415 12.09 20.56 -13.64
N LYS A 416 12.52 19.37 -13.20
CA LYS A 416 13.13 18.33 -14.05
C LYS A 416 12.04 17.44 -14.65
N GLU A 417 11.83 17.58 -15.95
CA GLU A 417 10.83 16.79 -16.66
C GLU A 417 11.38 15.43 -17.10
N ASN A 418 10.64 14.37 -16.80
CA ASN A 418 10.85 13.01 -17.26
C ASN A 418 9.52 12.24 -17.38
N LYS A 419 9.57 11.00 -17.89
CA LYS A 419 8.38 10.16 -18.13
C LYS A 419 7.50 9.99 -16.88
N TYR A 420 8.08 9.90 -15.68
CA TYR A 420 7.33 9.74 -14.43
C TYR A 420 6.67 11.04 -13.96
N THR A 421 7.41 12.16 -14.02
CA THR A 421 6.85 13.48 -13.68
C THR A 421 5.74 13.91 -14.64
N GLN A 422 5.74 13.41 -15.88
CA GLN A 422 4.64 13.60 -16.84
C GLN A 422 3.46 12.68 -16.52
N PHE A 423 3.75 11.42 -16.17
CA PHE A 423 2.75 10.40 -15.92
C PHE A 423 1.91 10.67 -14.66
N TRP A 424 2.50 11.27 -13.62
CA TRP A 424 1.81 11.54 -12.35
C TRP A 424 1.40 13.00 -12.14
N ARG A 425 1.29 13.78 -13.22
CA ARG A 425 0.83 15.18 -13.14
C ARG A 425 -0.58 15.29 -12.55
N TRP A 426 -0.87 16.49 -12.07
CA TRP A 426 -2.24 16.92 -11.85
C TRP A 426 -3.03 16.77 -13.16
N ARG A 427 -4.26 16.28 -13.06
CA ARG A 427 -5.08 15.95 -14.24
C ARG A 427 -6.55 16.24 -14.00
N THR A 428 -7.24 16.54 -15.09
CA THR A 428 -8.70 16.73 -15.11
C THR A 428 -9.34 15.45 -15.63
N PRO A 429 -10.23 14.82 -14.86
CA PRO A 429 -10.85 13.56 -15.27
C PRO A 429 -11.93 13.79 -16.33
N THR A 430 -12.14 12.78 -17.17
CA THR A 430 -13.26 12.76 -18.13
C THR A 430 -14.61 12.65 -17.41
N LYS A 431 -15.70 12.88 -18.14
CA LYS A 431 -17.06 12.75 -17.58
C LYS A 431 -17.30 11.32 -17.07
N GLU A 432 -16.90 10.32 -17.84
CA GLU A 432 -17.06 8.89 -17.51
C GLU A 432 -16.26 8.52 -16.26
N GLN A 433 -15.05 9.07 -16.11
CA GLN A 433 -14.23 8.86 -14.93
C GLN A 433 -14.87 9.45 -13.67
N LYS A 434 -15.47 10.64 -13.76
CA LYS A 434 -16.23 11.26 -12.65
C LYS A 434 -17.44 10.43 -12.28
N GLU A 435 -18.22 9.99 -13.26
CA GLU A 435 -19.40 9.13 -13.04
C GLU A 435 -19.00 7.81 -12.37
N ARG A 436 -17.90 7.18 -12.80
CA ARG A 436 -17.37 5.97 -12.15
C ARG A 436 -16.98 6.21 -10.70
N ILE A 437 -16.27 7.31 -10.40
CA ILE A 437 -15.91 7.61 -9.01
C ILE A 437 -17.16 7.82 -8.15
N LEU A 438 -18.15 8.56 -8.66
CA LEU A 438 -19.39 8.81 -7.95
C LEU A 438 -20.14 7.50 -7.68
N HIS A 439 -20.29 6.66 -8.72
CA HIS A 439 -20.87 5.33 -8.58
C HIS A 439 -20.14 4.48 -7.53
N ASN A 440 -18.81 4.40 -7.61
CA ASN A 440 -18.01 3.64 -6.66
C ASN A 440 -18.07 4.19 -5.23
N THR A 441 -18.27 5.50 -5.08
CA THR A 441 -18.37 6.15 -3.77
C THR A 441 -19.70 5.84 -3.09
N LEU A 442 -20.80 5.81 -3.85
CA LEU A 442 -22.17 5.70 -3.34
C LEU A 442 -22.82 4.32 -3.47
N SER A 443 -22.23 3.38 -4.22
CA SER A 443 -22.81 2.04 -4.41
C SER A 443 -23.05 1.35 -3.07
N ASP A 444 -24.30 0.94 -2.81
CA ASP A 444 -24.72 0.35 -1.53
C ASP A 444 -23.88 -0.86 -1.12
N GLU A 445 -23.45 -1.67 -2.09
CA GLU A 445 -22.57 -2.83 -1.85
C GLU A 445 -21.20 -2.43 -1.28
N ARG A 446 -20.75 -1.18 -1.53
CA ARG A 446 -19.46 -0.65 -1.07
C ARG A 446 -19.59 0.18 0.19
N VAL A 447 -20.73 0.83 0.42
CA VAL A 447 -20.92 1.68 1.60
C VAL A 447 -20.81 0.84 2.86
N TRP A 448 -19.76 1.07 3.65
CA TRP A 448 -19.43 0.32 4.87
C TRP A 448 -20.59 0.28 5.85
N ALA A 449 -21.31 1.39 6.02
CA ALA A 449 -22.45 1.49 6.92
C ALA A 449 -23.65 0.62 6.52
N LYS A 450 -23.74 0.21 5.24
CA LYS A 450 -24.80 -0.63 4.69
C LYS A 450 -24.43 -2.12 4.72
N GLN A 451 -23.22 -2.46 5.18
CA GLN A 451 -22.75 -3.84 5.24
C GLN A 451 -23.14 -4.54 6.54
N LYS A 452 -23.24 -5.88 6.48
CA LYS A 452 -23.25 -6.69 7.69
C LYS A 452 -21.86 -6.64 8.35
N LEU A 453 -21.80 -6.09 9.55
CA LEU A 453 -20.57 -5.94 10.33
C LEU A 453 -20.33 -7.17 11.21
N ALA A 454 -19.06 -7.49 11.40
CA ALA A 454 -18.62 -8.61 12.22
C ALA A 454 -18.66 -8.27 13.71
N THR A 455 -18.97 -9.29 14.50
CA THR A 455 -18.92 -9.28 15.96
C THR A 455 -17.74 -10.13 16.44
N PRO A 456 -17.35 -10.06 17.72
CA PRO A 456 -16.33 -10.97 18.27
C PRO A 456 -16.67 -12.46 18.11
N GLU A 457 -17.95 -12.83 18.02
CA GLU A 457 -18.35 -14.22 17.79
C GLU A 457 -17.97 -14.70 16.39
N ASP A 458 -18.04 -13.81 15.39
CA ASP A 458 -17.67 -14.11 14.01
C ASP A 458 -16.17 -14.40 13.83
N LEU A 459 -15.33 -14.14 14.84
CA LEU A 459 -13.91 -14.49 14.84
C LEU A 459 -13.64 -15.96 15.23
N LYS A 460 -14.62 -16.66 15.83
CA LYS A 460 -14.50 -18.07 16.25
C LYS A 460 -14.87 -19.04 15.13
N TRP A 461 -14.29 -20.25 15.09
CA TRP A 461 -14.38 -21.17 13.94
C TRP A 461 -15.71 -21.88 13.74
#